data_AF-A0A4S0Q5G6-F1
#
_entry.id   AF-A0A4S0Q5G6-F1
#
_cell.length_a   1.000
_cell.length_b   1.000
_cell.length_c   1.000
_cell.angle_alpha   90.00
_cell.angle_beta   90.00
_cell.angle_gamma   90.00
#
_symmetry.space_group_name_H-M   'P 1'
#
loop_
_entity.id
_entity.type
_entity.pdbx_description
1 polymer ?
#
loop_
_entity_poly.entity_id
_entity_poly.type
_entity_poly.pdbx_seq_one_letter_code
_entity_poly.pdbx_strand_id
1 'polypeptide(L)'
;QLGTAARTCYGLALWLGNRRGDVAGLRWDQRVTRRVFIDGVERHFVGFDIVQGKNKGRTGGKRLFVPITPMLTEILDAADRRGETVLVNGYGEPFSAKSL
;
A
#
# COMPACT_ATOMS: atom_id res chain seq x y z
N GLN A 1 -16.32 9.79 0.69
CA GLN A 1 -16.19 9.78 -0.79
C GLN A 1 -14.85 9.16 -1.19
N LEU A 2 -14.79 8.45 -2.32
CA LEU A 2 -13.51 7.98 -2.88
C LEU A 2 -12.58 9.17 -3.21
N GLY A 3 -11.27 8.94 -3.18
CA GLY A 3 -10.23 9.95 -3.43
C GLY A 3 -9.92 10.89 -2.26
N THR A 4 -10.74 10.91 -1.22
CA THR A 4 -10.38 11.61 0.03
C THR A 4 -9.32 10.84 0.81
N ALA A 5 -8.39 11.54 1.46
CA ALA A 5 -7.33 10.91 2.26
C ALA A 5 -7.87 9.94 3.32
N ALA A 6 -8.97 10.31 4.00
CA ALA A 6 -9.61 9.45 4.98
C ALA A 6 -10.11 8.13 4.38
N ARG A 7 -10.73 8.18 3.19
CA ARG A 7 -11.22 6.97 2.50
C ARG A 7 -10.09 6.11 1.95
N THR A 8 -9.03 6.74 1.44
CA THR A 8 -7.81 6.05 1.01
C THR A 8 -7.14 5.33 2.18
N CYS A 9 -6.94 6.03 3.30
CA CYS A 9 -6.36 5.45 4.52
C CYS A 9 -7.15 4.23 5.00
N TYR A 10 -8.48 4.36 5.11
CA TYR A 10 -9.35 3.26 5.49
C TYR A 10 -9.23 2.06 4.54
N GLY A 11 -9.23 2.30 3.23
CA GLY A 11 -9.09 1.26 2.21
C GLY A 11 -7.76 0.51 2.30
N LEU A 12 -6.66 1.25 2.44
CA LEU A 12 -5.33 0.67 2.60
C LEU A 12 -5.25 -0.20 3.85
N ALA A 13 -5.71 0.31 5.00
CA ALA A 13 -5.67 -0.42 6.26
C ALA A 13 -6.54 -1.69 6.20
N LEU A 14 -7.75 -1.59 5.65
CA LEU A 14 -8.70 -2.71 5.57
C LEU A 14 -8.20 -3.83 4.64
N TRP A 15 -7.74 -3.49 3.45
CA TRP A 15 -7.48 -4.47 2.40
C TRP A 15 -6.03 -4.97 2.35
N LEU A 16 -5.06 -4.18 2.82
CA LEU A 16 -3.66 -4.63 2.90
C LEU A 16 -3.31 -5.26 4.25
N GLY A 17 -4.09 -4.99 5.30
CA GLY A 17 -3.81 -5.49 6.66
C GLY A 17 -2.48 -4.99 7.24
N ASN A 18 -1.93 -3.91 6.68
CA ASN A 18 -0.64 -3.36 7.05
C ASN A 18 -0.72 -2.59 8.37
N ARG A 19 0.41 -2.51 9.09
CA ARG A 19 0.48 -1.67 10.29
C ARG A 19 0.38 -0.20 9.88
N ARG A 20 -0.11 0.64 10.79
CA ARG A 20 -0.27 2.09 10.57
C ARG A 20 0.94 2.77 9.92
N GLY A 21 2.16 2.46 10.39
CA GLY A 21 3.38 3.03 9.80
C GLY A 21 3.65 2.58 8.37
N ASP A 22 3.31 1.33 8.05
CA ASP A 22 3.43 0.78 6.69
C ASP A 22 2.33 1.35 5.77
N VAL A 23 1.15 1.68 6.30
CA VAL A 23 0.08 2.40 5.56
C VAL A 23 0.51 3.81 5.21
N ALA A 24 1.02 4.58 6.19
CA ALA A 24 1.52 5.94 5.97
C ALA A 24 2.69 5.98 4.95
N GLY A 25 3.58 4.99 5.01
CA GLY A 25 4.78 4.94 4.17
C GLY A 25 4.64 4.17 2.86
N LEU A 26 3.43 3.72 2.49
CA LEU A 26 3.23 2.94 1.27
C LEU A 26 3.46 3.80 0.03
N ARG A 27 4.36 3.39 -0.86
CA ARG A 27 4.76 4.16 -2.04
C ARG A 27 4.15 3.61 -3.33
N TRP A 28 3.97 4.48 -4.31
CA TRP A 28 3.52 4.06 -5.64
C TRP A 28 4.54 3.16 -6.36
N ASP A 29 5.84 3.42 -6.16
CA ASP A 29 6.94 2.63 -6.75
C ASP A 29 7.03 1.18 -6.20
N GLN A 30 6.36 0.88 -5.10
CA GLN A 30 6.23 -0.46 -4.54
C GLN A 30 5.13 -1.26 -5.23
N ARG A 31 4.25 -0.63 -6.04
CA ARG A 31 3.20 -1.32 -6.80
C ARG A 31 3.83 -2.02 -8.00
N VAL A 32 3.82 -3.35 -7.98
CA VAL A 32 4.46 -4.20 -8.98
C VAL A 32 3.52 -5.29 -9.47
N THR A 33 3.80 -5.82 -10.65
CA THR A 33 3.20 -7.08 -11.12
C THR A 33 4.14 -8.22 -10.77
N ARG A 34 3.65 -9.20 -10.01
CA ARG A 34 4.38 -10.43 -9.70
C ARG A 34 3.79 -11.61 -10.44
N ARG A 35 4.69 -12.42 -11.00
CA ARG A 35 4.39 -13.76 -11.52
C ARG A 35 4.45 -14.77 -10.38
N VAL A 36 3.38 -15.55 -10.23
CA VAL A 36 3.24 -16.58 -9.19
C VAL A 36 2.69 -17.85 -9.82
N PHE A 37 3.21 -19.00 -9.44
CA PHE A 37 2.66 -20.30 -9.81
C PHE A 37 1.75 -20.81 -8.70
N ILE A 38 0.49 -21.07 -9.03
CA ILE A 38 -0.49 -21.67 -8.12
C ILE A 38 -1.02 -22.90 -8.82
N ASP A 39 -0.85 -24.08 -8.20
CA ASP A 39 -1.26 -25.38 -8.74
C ASP A 39 -0.73 -25.64 -10.17
N GLY A 40 0.53 -25.27 -10.42
CA GLY A 40 1.19 -25.41 -11.72
C GLY A 40 0.74 -24.40 -12.79
N VAL A 41 -0.23 -23.55 -12.49
CA VAL A 41 -0.71 -22.50 -13.39
C VAL A 41 -0.03 -21.18 -13.08
N GLU A 42 0.55 -20.57 -14.12
CA GLU A 42 1.10 -19.22 -14.02
C GLU A 42 -0.02 -18.19 -13.89
N ARG A 43 0.10 -17.33 -12.88
CA ARG A 43 -0.79 -16.20 -12.64
C ARG A 43 0.01 -14.93 -12.40
N HIS A 44 -0.54 -13.80 -12.83
CA HIS A 44 0.04 -12.48 -12.58
C HIS A 44 -0.85 -11.73 -11.61
N PHE A 45 -0.24 -11.20 -10.56
CA PHE A 45 -0.92 -10.38 -9.56
C PHE A 45 -0.29 -9.00 -9.52
N VAL A 46 -1.12 -7.96 -9.58
CA VAL A 46 -0.70 -6.61 -9.21
C VAL A 46 -0.80 -6.50 -7.70
N GLY A 47 0.25 -6.00 -7.06
CA GLY A 47 0.32 -5.89 -5.60
C GLY A 47 1.39 -4.92 -5.17
N PHE A 48 1.60 -4.80 -3.86
CA PHE A 48 2.70 -4.04 -3.30
C PHE A 48 3.79 -4.98 -2.79
N ASP A 49 5.02 -4.81 -3.26
CA ASP A 49 6.22 -5.46 -2.69
C ASP A 49 6.84 -4.50 -1.66
N ILE A 50 6.63 -4.81 -0.39
CA ILE A 50 6.97 -3.92 0.73
C ILE A 50 7.96 -4.59 1.68
N VAL A 51 8.74 -3.76 2.38
CA VAL A 51 9.50 -4.17 3.57
C VAL A 51 8.88 -3.50 4.77
N GLN A 52 8.31 -4.29 5.68
CA GLN A 52 7.65 -3.77 6.88
C GLN A 52 8.62 -2.99 7.76
N GLY A 53 8.17 -1.85 8.27
CA GLY A 53 8.94 -0.98 9.18
C GLY A 53 9.16 -1.60 10.56
N LYS A 54 8.29 -2.51 11.01
CA LYS A 54 8.47 -3.21 12.30
C LYS A 54 9.80 -4.00 12.28
N ASN A 55 10.62 -3.79 13.31
CA ASN A 55 11.94 -4.39 13.46
C ASN A 55 12.95 -4.01 12.36
N LYS A 56 12.70 -2.98 11.55
CA LYS A 56 13.62 -2.57 10.46
C LYS A 56 15.04 -2.29 10.96
N GLY A 57 15.20 -1.60 12.09
CA GLY A 57 16.52 -1.32 12.69
C GLY A 57 17.23 -2.54 13.29
N ARG A 58 16.53 -3.65 13.54
CA ARG A 58 17.10 -4.87 14.17
C ARG A 58 17.33 -5.99 13.17
N THR A 59 16.41 -6.19 12.23
CA THR A 59 16.43 -7.34 11.29
C THR A 59 16.28 -6.92 9.83
N GLY A 60 16.25 -5.61 9.52
CA GLY A 60 15.91 -5.11 8.20
C GLY A 60 14.40 -5.13 7.87
N GLY A 61 13.57 -5.63 8.78
CA GLY A 61 12.12 -5.79 8.57
C GLY A 61 11.77 -7.14 7.93
N LYS A 62 10.51 -7.28 7.49
CA LYS A 62 10.06 -8.46 6.73
C LYS A 62 9.56 -8.01 5.37
N ARG A 63 10.06 -8.66 4.31
CA ARG A 63 9.61 -8.41 2.95
C ARG A 63 8.34 -9.21 2.67
N LEU A 64 7.32 -8.55 2.14
CA LEU A 64 6.02 -9.13 1.83
C LEU A 64 5.57 -8.67 0.45
N PHE A 65 4.94 -9.56 -0.30
CA PHE A 65 4.12 -9.16 -1.44
C PHE A 65 2.66 -9.24 -1.03
N VAL A 66 1.94 -8.12 -1.12
CA VAL A 66 0.53 -8.01 -0.77
C VAL A 66 -0.29 -7.75 -2.04
N PRO A 67 -1.08 -8.72 -2.54
CA PRO A 67 -1.86 -8.55 -3.76
C PRO A 67 -2.97 -7.50 -3.56
N ILE A 68 -3.26 -6.73 -4.60
CA ILE A 68 -4.36 -5.76 -4.60
C ILE A 68 -5.67 -6.51 -4.87
N THR A 69 -6.63 -6.36 -3.97
CA THR A 69 -8.00 -6.85 -4.18
C THR A 69 -8.76 -5.91 -5.14
N PRO A 70 -9.80 -6.38 -5.84
CA PRO A 70 -10.57 -5.50 -6.72
C PRO A 70 -11.18 -4.29 -5.98
N MET A 71 -11.56 -4.46 -4.71
CA MET A 71 -12.10 -3.39 -3.85
C MET A 71 -11.04 -2.32 -3.53
N LEU A 72 -9.78 -2.72 -3.42
CA LEU A 72 -8.68 -1.79 -3.22
C LEU A 72 -8.35 -1.05 -4.53
N THR A 73 -8.51 -1.68 -5.69
CA THR A 73 -8.27 -1.03 -6.99
C THR A 73 -9.08 0.26 -7.14
N GLU A 74 -10.38 0.23 -6.87
CA GLU A 74 -11.24 1.44 -6.97
C GLU A 74 -10.75 2.60 -6.07
N ILE A 75 -10.20 2.25 -4.90
CA ILE A 75 -9.66 3.23 -3.95
C ILE A 75 -8.33 3.81 -4.47
N LEU A 76 -7.46 2.97 -5.03
CA LEU A 76 -6.17 3.37 -5.59
C LEU A 76 -6.29 4.19 -6.88
N ASP A 77 -7.35 3.94 -7.66
CA ASP A 77 -7.63 4.67 -8.90
C ASP A 77 -8.16 6.07 -8.61
N ALA A 78 -8.94 6.21 -7.52
CA ALA A 78 -9.41 7.51 -7.06
C ALA A 78 -8.39 8.29 -6.19
N ALA A 79 -7.32 7.65 -5.73
CA ALA A 79 -6.35 8.25 -4.82
C ALA A 79 -5.57 9.41 -5.46
N ASP A 80 -5.28 10.45 -4.68
CA ASP A 80 -4.43 11.56 -5.09
C ASP A 80 -3.01 11.07 -5.41
N ARG A 81 -2.52 11.42 -6.61
CA ARG A 81 -1.23 10.98 -7.16
C ARG A 81 -0.13 12.05 -7.10
N ARG A 82 -0.37 13.19 -6.43
CA ARG A 82 0.61 14.29 -6.36
C ARG A 82 1.91 13.95 -5.62
N GLY A 83 1.89 12.97 -4.71
CA GLY A 83 3.04 12.60 -3.90
C GLY A 83 3.57 11.19 -4.18
N GLU A 84 4.72 10.90 -3.57
CA GLU A 84 5.41 9.61 -3.67
C GLU A 84 4.69 8.46 -2.93
N THR A 85 3.96 8.79 -1.88
CA THR A 85 3.14 7.84 -1.12
C THR A 85 1.73 7.78 -1.66
N VAL A 86 1.06 6.65 -1.42
CA VAL A 86 -0.35 6.44 -1.78
C VAL A 86 -1.28 7.34 -0.95
N LEU A 87 -0.85 7.73 0.25
CA LEU A 87 -1.63 8.52 1.19
C LEU A 87 -0.97 9.87 1.46
N VAL A 88 -1.51 10.91 0.82
CA VAL A 88 -1.03 12.29 0.93
C VAL A 88 -2.05 13.22 1.59
N ASN A 89 -1.56 14.25 2.29
CA ASN A 89 -2.35 15.30 2.91
C ASN A 89 -2.87 16.32 1.87
N GLY A 90 -3.58 17.36 2.32
CA GLY A 90 -4.11 18.40 1.43
C GLY A 90 -3.05 19.12 0.59
N TYR A 91 -1.81 19.17 1.08
CA TYR A 91 -0.65 19.77 0.42
C TYR A 91 0.05 18.83 -0.55
N GLY A 92 -0.38 17.57 -0.67
CA GLY A 92 0.26 16.56 -1.52
C GLY A 92 1.48 15.89 -0.86
N GLU A 93 1.69 16.11 0.43
CA GLU A 93 2.82 15.55 1.19
C GLU A 93 2.42 14.24 1.88
N PRO A 94 3.37 13.31 2.12
CA PRO A 94 3.09 12.07 2.85
C PRO A 94 2.51 12.30 4.25
N PHE A 95 1.51 11.48 4.62
CA PHE A 95 1.05 11.45 6.01
C PHE A 95 2.12 10.88 6.95
N SER A 96 2.20 11.43 8.17
CA SER A 96 2.95 10.78 9.24
C SER A 96 2.14 9.61 9.82
N ALA A 97 2.82 8.57 10.31
CA ALA A 97 2.14 7.48 11.00
C ALA A 97 1.36 7.93 12.25
N LYS A 98 1.75 9.04 12.89
CA LYS A 98 1.09 9.56 14.10
C LYS A 98 -0.22 10.29 13.80
N SER A 99 -0.38 10.78 12.57
CA SER A 99 -1.56 11.51 12.09
C SER A 99 -2.60 10.63 11.40
N LEU A 100 -2.41 9.30 11.44
CA LEU A 100 -3.39 8.30 11.05
C LEU A 100 -4.09 7.74 12.29
#